data_AF-A0A7S3BWC6-F1
#
_entry.id   AF-A0A7S3BWC6-F1
#
_cell.length_a   1.000
_cell.length_b   1.000
_cell.length_c   1.000
_cell.angle_alpha   90.00
_cell.angle_beta   90.00
_cell.angle_gamma   90.00
#
_symmetry.space_group_name_H-M   'P 1'
#
loop_
_entity.id
_entity.type
_entity.pdbx_description
1 polymer ?
#
loop_
_entity_poly.entity_id
_entity_poly.type
_entity_poly.pdbx_seq_one_letter_code
_entity_poly.pdbx_strand_id
1 'polypeptide(L)'
;SFYYDTARPSVAVNSSATEYTNVSPIPVSLDFNEPMYSGVAASDLVVTNGQVNATAFDASGNPAFALEVTPAGEGAVTIRYPNRAGYDRAGNLNTGSNTLVRYYDITAPNATLTTTVEPYRAGAPEDVLHTRVSPIPVHAQWSEPVVGFGSGDPSVVGGGVTAFAEDGGGTDEGFQMSITP
;
A
#
# COMPACT_ATOMS: atom_id res chain seq x y z
N SER A 1 40.57 28.56 -10.42
CA SER A 1 39.79 28.24 -11.64
C SER A 1 38.36 28.68 -11.42
N PHE A 2 37.65 29.08 -12.48
CA PHE A 2 36.20 29.30 -12.46
C PHE A 2 35.52 28.18 -13.25
N TYR A 3 34.37 27.71 -12.77
CA TYR A 3 33.56 26.68 -13.43
C TYR A 3 32.30 27.36 -13.97
N TYR A 4 31.95 27.11 -15.23
CA TYR A 4 30.73 27.58 -15.87
C TYR A 4 29.72 26.44 -15.89
N ASP A 5 28.54 26.67 -15.32
CA ASP A 5 27.49 25.67 -15.18
C ASP A 5 26.12 26.32 -15.38
N THR A 6 25.33 25.75 -16.28
CA THR A 6 23.96 26.17 -16.60
C THR A 6 22.97 25.00 -16.51
N ALA A 7 23.43 23.83 -16.09
CA ALA A 7 22.55 22.68 -15.90
C ALA A 7 21.61 22.96 -14.73
N ARG A 8 20.38 22.48 -14.81
CA ARG A 8 19.42 22.59 -13.71
C ARG A 8 19.33 21.24 -13.00
N PRO A 9 19.25 21.21 -11.67
CA PRO A 9 19.04 19.95 -10.97
C PRO A 9 17.68 19.36 -11.36
N SER A 10 17.64 18.08 -11.71
CA SER A 10 16.41 17.28 -11.80
C SER A 10 16.35 16.35 -10.61
N VAL A 11 15.14 16.06 -10.12
CA VAL A 11 14.93 15.22 -8.94
C VAL A 11 13.87 14.15 -9.21
N ALA A 12 14.15 12.94 -8.76
CA ALA A 12 13.16 11.88 -8.63
C ALA A 12 12.79 11.67 -7.15
N VAL A 13 11.50 11.50 -6.88
CA VAL A 13 10.99 11.10 -5.56
C VAL A 13 10.62 9.63 -5.62
N ASN A 14 11.30 8.80 -4.82
CA ASN A 14 11.13 7.35 -4.82
C ASN A 14 10.81 6.83 -3.41
N SER A 15 10.37 5.59 -3.33
CA SER A 15 10.16 4.88 -2.06
C SER A 15 10.34 3.38 -2.26
N SER A 16 10.92 2.72 -1.25
CA SER A 16 11.02 1.26 -1.18
C SER A 16 9.75 0.59 -0.65
N ALA A 17 8.80 1.36 -0.09
CA ALA A 17 7.48 0.83 0.24
C ALA A 17 6.72 0.52 -1.07
N THR A 18 5.92 -0.53 -1.05
CA THR A 18 4.97 -0.90 -2.10
C THR A 18 3.88 0.17 -2.25
N GLU A 19 3.19 0.20 -3.39
CA GLU A 19 2.15 1.19 -3.68
C GLU A 19 1.04 1.21 -2.62
N TYR A 20 0.58 0.04 -2.20
CA TYR A 20 -0.27 -0.18 -1.02
C TYR A 20 0.63 -0.63 0.14
N THR A 21 0.52 0.00 1.30
CA THR A 21 1.46 -0.25 2.40
C THR A 21 0.86 0.03 3.77
N ASN A 22 1.24 -0.78 4.76
CA ASN A 22 1.00 -0.52 6.18
C ASN A 22 2.23 0.05 6.90
N VAL A 23 3.28 0.40 6.16
CA VAL A 23 4.56 0.87 6.70
C VAL A 23 4.44 2.33 7.13
N SER A 24 4.78 2.61 8.39
CA SER A 24 4.91 3.97 8.94
C SER A 24 6.13 4.05 9.87
N PRO A 25 7.06 5.00 9.67
CA PRO A 25 7.10 5.96 8.57
C PRO A 25 7.38 5.33 7.19
N ILE A 26 6.82 5.89 6.11
CA ILE A 26 7.12 5.51 4.73
C ILE A 26 8.55 5.98 4.39
N PRO A 27 9.47 5.09 4.00
CA PRO A 27 10.81 5.48 3.56
C PRO A 27 10.74 6.14 2.18
N VAL A 28 11.31 7.32 2.04
CA VAL A 28 11.33 8.12 0.80
C VAL A 28 12.76 8.54 0.48
N SER A 29 13.12 8.55 -0.81
CA SER A 29 14.36 9.16 -1.29
C SER A 29 14.09 10.30 -2.26
N LEU A 30 14.92 11.33 -2.18
CA LEU A 30 15.06 12.39 -3.17
C LEU A 30 16.39 12.17 -3.90
N ASP A 31 16.31 11.85 -5.19
CA ASP A 31 17.45 11.52 -6.02
C ASP A 31 17.65 12.61 -7.07
N PHE A 32 18.57 13.54 -6.78
CA PHE A 32 18.97 14.60 -7.69
C PHE A 32 20.03 14.08 -8.69
N ASN A 33 20.03 14.60 -9.91
CA ASN A 33 21.07 14.28 -10.91
C ASN A 33 22.40 15.00 -10.64
N GLU A 34 22.42 15.97 -9.73
CA GLU A 34 23.61 16.73 -9.34
C GLU A 34 23.53 17.22 -7.89
N PRO A 35 24.68 17.56 -7.28
CA PRO A 35 24.74 18.13 -5.94
C PRO A 35 23.86 19.36 -5.73
N MET A 36 23.00 19.30 -4.70
CA MET A 36 22.25 20.48 -4.23
C MET A 36 23.10 21.29 -3.27
N TYR A 37 22.95 22.62 -3.28
CA TYR A 37 23.58 23.55 -2.33
C TYR A 37 22.60 24.10 -1.30
N SER A 38 21.31 24.21 -1.65
CA SER A 38 20.25 24.66 -0.74
C SER A 38 18.87 24.17 -1.19
N GLY A 39 17.86 24.37 -0.33
CA GLY A 39 16.46 24.07 -0.63
C GLY A 39 16.11 22.59 -0.56
N VAL A 40 16.85 21.80 0.20
CA VAL A 40 16.46 20.44 0.54
C VAL A 40 16.11 20.47 2.01
N ALA A 41 14.87 20.77 2.35
CA ALA A 41 14.30 20.75 3.69
C ALA A 41 12.86 20.19 3.68
N ALA A 42 12.32 19.83 4.85
CA ALA A 42 10.94 19.35 4.95
C ALA A 42 9.94 20.39 4.44
N SER A 43 10.21 21.68 4.68
CA SER A 43 9.42 22.80 4.17
C SER A 43 9.47 22.97 2.66
N ASP A 44 10.47 22.37 2.00
CA ASP A 44 10.65 22.45 0.55
C ASP A 44 9.88 21.32 -0.16
N LEU A 45 9.23 20.42 0.57
CA LEU A 45 8.38 19.36 0.04
C LEU A 45 6.90 19.72 0.16
N VAL A 46 6.11 19.28 -0.81
CA VAL A 46 4.65 19.25 -0.70
C VAL A 46 4.24 17.83 -0.34
N VAL A 47 3.66 17.67 0.85
CA VAL A 47 3.16 16.38 1.36
C VAL A 47 1.67 16.50 1.69
N THR A 48 0.87 15.54 1.24
CA THR A 48 -0.55 15.41 1.62
C THR A 48 -0.76 14.13 2.42
N ASN A 49 -1.70 14.16 3.37
CA ASN A 49 -2.01 13.03 4.26
C ASN A 49 -0.78 12.45 4.98
N GLY A 50 0.22 13.29 5.29
CA GLY A 50 1.42 12.86 5.99
C GLY A 50 2.32 14.02 6.38
N GLN A 51 3.34 13.73 7.18
CA GLN A 51 4.34 14.69 7.66
C GLN A 51 5.73 14.09 7.54
N VAL A 52 6.72 14.91 7.18
CA VAL A 52 8.13 14.51 7.14
C VAL A 52 8.69 14.57 8.56
N ASN A 53 9.19 13.45 9.10
CA ASN A 53 9.57 13.34 10.51
C ASN A 53 11.07 13.58 10.78
N ALA A 54 11.95 13.31 9.82
CA ALA A 54 13.41 13.51 9.84
C ALA A 54 13.97 13.25 8.41
N THR A 55 15.12 13.75 7.93
CA THR A 55 16.51 13.70 8.46
C THR A 55 17.41 14.79 7.86
N ALA A 56 18.65 14.92 8.37
CA ALA A 56 19.71 15.88 8.03
C ALA A 56 19.68 16.42 6.59
N PHE A 57 19.01 17.53 6.44
CA PHE A 57 18.98 18.41 5.29
C PHE A 57 20.31 19.17 5.17
N ASP A 58 21.39 18.43 4.92
CA ASP A 58 22.69 19.02 4.65
C ASP A 58 22.95 18.96 3.13
N ALA A 59 22.57 20.04 2.45
CA ALA A 59 22.89 20.26 1.05
C ALA A 59 24.37 20.65 0.86
N SER A 60 25.30 20.06 1.61
CA SER A 60 26.76 20.23 1.43
C SER A 60 27.29 19.54 0.16
N GLY A 61 26.49 19.51 -0.91
CA GLY A 61 26.82 18.90 -2.19
C GLY A 61 26.41 17.43 -2.33
N ASN A 62 25.45 16.95 -1.54
CA ASN A 62 24.90 15.61 -1.71
C ASN A 62 23.79 15.59 -2.79
N PRO A 63 23.81 14.65 -3.75
CA PRO A 63 22.71 14.46 -4.70
C PRO A 63 21.58 13.56 -4.19
N ALA A 64 21.73 12.83 -3.08
CA ALA A 64 20.74 11.86 -2.62
C ALA A 64 20.38 12.05 -1.14
N PHE A 65 19.07 12.13 -0.85
CA PHE A 65 18.56 12.37 0.50
C PHE A 65 17.51 11.33 0.86
N ALA A 66 17.71 10.66 2.00
CA ALA A 66 16.69 9.81 2.59
C ALA A 66 15.86 10.64 3.58
N LEU A 67 14.55 10.41 3.59
CA LEU A 67 13.62 11.00 4.54
C LEU A 67 12.50 10.01 4.87
N GLU A 68 11.84 10.27 5.99
CA GLU A 68 10.73 9.46 6.48
C GLU A 68 9.45 10.29 6.50
N VAL A 69 8.37 9.75 5.94
CA VAL A 69 7.04 10.38 5.95
C VAL A 69 6.09 9.55 6.81
N THR A 70 5.60 10.05 7.95
CA THR A 70 4.47 9.35 8.59
C THR A 70 3.15 9.79 7.99
N PRO A 71 2.30 8.84 7.57
CA PRO A 71 0.93 9.11 7.21
C PRO A 71 0.16 9.77 8.36
N ALA A 72 -0.78 10.66 8.05
CA ALA A 72 -1.69 11.26 9.02
C ALA A 72 -2.92 10.37 9.30
N GLY A 73 -3.21 9.44 8.40
CA GLY A 73 -4.28 8.46 8.47
C GLY A 73 -4.26 7.59 7.22
N GLU A 74 -5.16 6.61 7.15
CA GLU A 74 -5.32 5.76 5.98
C GLU A 74 -5.68 6.56 4.72
N GLY A 75 -5.36 6.00 3.56
CA GLY A 75 -5.57 6.59 2.25
C GLY A 75 -4.30 7.11 1.58
N ALA A 76 -4.50 7.94 0.54
CA ALA A 76 -3.41 8.37 -0.33
C ALA A 76 -2.49 9.40 0.33
N VAL A 77 -1.25 9.01 0.57
CA VAL A 77 -0.12 9.87 0.94
C VAL A 77 0.59 10.30 -0.33
N THR A 78 0.71 11.61 -0.59
CA THR A 78 1.42 12.13 -1.76
C THR A 78 2.63 12.96 -1.35
N ILE A 79 3.73 12.80 -2.10
CA ILE A 79 4.98 13.52 -1.88
C ILE A 79 5.47 14.09 -3.21
N ARG A 80 5.84 15.37 -3.22
CA ARG A 80 6.44 16.04 -4.39
C ARG A 80 7.47 17.07 -3.97
N TYR A 81 8.56 17.15 -4.72
CA TYR A 81 9.53 18.24 -4.65
C TYR A 81 9.22 19.30 -5.74
N PRO A 82 8.83 20.53 -5.38
CA PRO A 82 8.41 21.56 -6.32
C PRO A 82 9.51 22.05 -7.26
N ASN A 83 9.10 22.65 -8.37
CA ASN A 83 10.01 23.36 -9.28
C ASN A 83 10.56 24.61 -8.57
N ARG A 84 11.87 24.87 -8.69
CA ARG A 84 12.55 26.04 -8.10
C ARG A 84 12.50 26.09 -6.56
N ALA A 85 12.43 24.94 -5.89
CA ALA A 85 12.50 24.82 -4.43
C ALA A 85 13.96 24.86 -3.90
N GLY A 86 14.93 24.44 -4.71
CA GLY A 86 16.34 24.46 -4.34
C GLY A 86 17.25 24.79 -5.52
N TYR A 87 18.54 24.94 -5.23
CA TYR A 87 19.56 25.30 -6.22
C TYR A 87 20.91 24.60 -5.96
N ASP A 88 21.69 24.44 -7.03
CA ASP A 88 23.06 23.92 -7.01
C ASP A 88 24.09 24.97 -6.55
N ARG A 89 25.39 24.67 -6.65
CA ARG A 89 26.44 25.63 -6.26
C ARG A 89 26.60 26.82 -7.23
N ALA A 90 26.15 26.68 -8.48
CA ALA A 90 26.18 27.74 -9.48
C ALA A 90 24.95 28.67 -9.42
N GLY A 91 23.94 28.31 -8.62
CA GLY A 91 22.69 29.05 -8.46
C GLY A 91 21.59 28.62 -9.43
N ASN A 92 21.77 27.51 -10.16
CA ASN A 92 20.75 26.98 -11.05
C ASN A 92 19.62 26.35 -10.24
N LEU A 93 18.39 26.80 -10.48
CA LEU A 93 17.21 26.31 -9.78
C LEU A 93 16.75 24.96 -10.35
N ASN A 94 16.34 24.06 -9.46
CA ASN A 94 15.87 22.72 -9.86
C ASN A 94 14.63 22.75 -10.76
N THR A 95 14.43 21.66 -11.51
CA THR A 95 13.16 21.27 -12.14
C THR A 95 12.32 20.44 -11.15
N GLY A 96 10.98 20.54 -11.24
CA GLY A 96 10.10 19.83 -10.31
C GLY A 96 10.09 18.31 -10.53
N SER A 97 9.85 17.55 -9.47
CA SER A 97 9.86 16.08 -9.50
C SER A 97 8.55 15.47 -10.05
N ASN A 98 8.56 14.13 -10.18
CA ASN A 98 7.35 13.31 -10.15
C ASN A 98 6.59 13.46 -8.83
N THR A 99 5.31 13.05 -8.80
CA THR A 99 4.54 12.88 -7.55
C THR A 99 4.58 11.42 -7.17
N LEU A 100 5.11 11.12 -5.98
CA LEU A 100 5.03 9.80 -5.38
C LEU A 100 3.67 9.66 -4.68
N VAL A 101 2.99 8.54 -4.90
CA VAL A 101 1.74 8.19 -4.22
C VAL A 101 1.91 6.85 -3.51
N ARG A 102 1.46 6.78 -2.26
CA ARG A 102 1.35 5.55 -1.46
C ARG A 102 -0.01 5.50 -0.79
N TYR A 103 -0.71 4.38 -0.89
CA TYR A 103 -1.96 4.13 -0.19
C TYR A 103 -1.63 3.49 1.14
N TYR A 104 -1.67 4.30 2.20
CA TYR A 104 -1.47 3.80 3.54
C TYR A 104 -2.73 3.11 4.04
N ASP A 105 -2.61 1.86 4.45
CA ASP A 105 -3.71 1.07 4.97
C ASP A 105 -3.20 0.21 6.12
N ILE A 106 -3.86 0.27 7.29
CA ILE A 106 -3.52 -0.53 8.48
C ILE A 106 -4.70 -1.35 8.96
N THR A 107 -5.86 -1.19 8.33
CA THR A 107 -7.03 -2.00 8.58
C THR A 107 -6.73 -3.38 8.00
N ALA A 108 -6.89 -4.40 8.83
CA ALA A 108 -6.67 -5.77 8.37
C ALA A 108 -7.96 -6.28 7.70
N PRO A 109 -7.84 -7.08 6.64
CA PRO A 109 -9.00 -7.63 5.97
C PRO A 109 -9.67 -8.66 6.88
N ASN A 110 -10.98 -8.55 7.06
CA ASN A 110 -11.77 -9.51 7.83
C ASN A 110 -12.62 -10.37 6.89
N ALA A 111 -12.57 -11.70 7.06
CA ALA A 111 -13.36 -12.64 6.29
C ALA A 111 -14.65 -13.03 7.02
N THR A 112 -15.76 -13.01 6.29
CA THR A 112 -17.05 -13.55 6.73
C THR A 112 -17.40 -14.76 5.89
N LEU A 113 -17.80 -15.85 6.54
CA LEU A 113 -18.23 -17.07 5.86
C LEU A 113 -19.74 -17.18 5.93
N THR A 114 -20.37 -17.41 4.78
CA THR A 114 -21.81 -17.64 4.69
C THR A 114 -22.09 -18.90 3.88
N THR A 115 -23.25 -19.49 4.09
CA THR A 115 -23.75 -20.61 3.29
C THR A 115 -25.23 -20.38 3.01
N THR A 116 -25.69 -20.82 1.84
CA THR A 116 -27.12 -20.84 1.49
C THR A 116 -27.83 -22.09 2.01
N VAL A 117 -27.10 -22.98 2.70
CA VAL A 117 -27.66 -24.19 3.30
C VAL A 117 -28.39 -23.84 4.59
N GLU A 118 -29.71 -23.96 4.56
CA GLU A 118 -30.54 -23.87 5.76
C GLU A 118 -30.26 -25.07 6.69
N PRO A 119 -29.96 -24.83 7.97
CA PRO A 119 -29.70 -25.92 8.90
C PRO A 119 -30.98 -26.70 9.21
N TYR A 120 -30.88 -28.03 9.24
CA TYR A 120 -31.97 -28.88 9.70
C TYR A 120 -32.05 -28.84 11.23
N ARG A 121 -33.09 -28.20 11.78
CA ARG A 121 -33.32 -28.07 13.24
C ARG A 121 -34.39 -29.05 13.73
N ALA A 122 -34.08 -30.34 13.79
CA ALA A 122 -34.99 -31.33 14.39
C ALA A 122 -34.85 -31.38 15.92
N GLY A 123 -35.39 -30.37 16.61
CA GLY A 123 -35.53 -30.41 18.08
C GLY A 123 -34.24 -30.63 18.88
N ALA A 124 -33.07 -30.47 18.25
CA ALA A 124 -31.76 -30.68 18.85
C ALA A 124 -31.37 -29.49 19.74
N PRO A 125 -30.59 -29.71 20.83
CA PRO A 125 -29.99 -28.63 21.59
C PRO A 125 -29.16 -27.74 20.66
N GLU A 126 -29.17 -26.43 20.90
CA GLU A 126 -29.06 -25.36 19.89
C GLU A 126 -27.77 -25.21 19.07
N ASP A 127 -26.81 -26.14 19.10
CA ASP A 127 -25.44 -25.84 18.64
C ASP A 127 -24.84 -26.83 17.61
N VAL A 128 -25.62 -27.76 17.08
CA VAL A 128 -25.16 -28.65 15.99
C VAL A 128 -26.11 -28.55 14.80
N LEU A 129 -25.73 -27.73 13.83
CA LEU A 129 -26.43 -27.60 12.55
C LEU A 129 -26.12 -28.83 11.68
N HIS A 130 -27.15 -29.54 11.25
CA HIS A 130 -27.02 -30.70 10.36
C HIS A 130 -27.53 -30.34 8.97
N THR A 131 -26.92 -30.89 7.92
CA THR A 131 -27.42 -30.77 6.55
C THR A 131 -27.30 -32.09 5.80
N ARG A 132 -28.15 -32.26 4.78
CA ARG A 132 -28.06 -33.34 3.79
C ARG A 132 -27.57 -32.83 2.42
N VAL A 133 -27.25 -31.54 2.33
CA VAL A 133 -26.76 -30.89 1.10
C VAL A 133 -25.29 -31.24 0.92
N SER A 134 -24.92 -31.76 -0.25
CA SER A 134 -23.55 -32.02 -0.67
C SER A 134 -23.42 -31.79 -2.18
N PRO A 135 -22.45 -30.98 -2.65
CA PRO A 135 -21.52 -30.19 -1.84
C PRO A 135 -22.22 -29.03 -1.11
N ILE A 136 -21.67 -28.61 0.03
CA ILE A 136 -22.10 -27.44 0.80
C ILE A 136 -21.50 -26.19 0.13
N PRO A 137 -22.31 -25.30 -0.45
CA PRO A 137 -21.81 -24.02 -0.95
C PRO A 137 -21.41 -23.14 0.25
N VAL A 138 -20.20 -22.61 0.24
CA VAL A 138 -19.72 -21.61 1.18
C VAL A 138 -19.22 -20.42 0.38
N HIS A 139 -19.62 -19.23 0.81
CA HIS A 139 -19.15 -17.97 0.28
C HIS A 139 -18.31 -17.27 1.34
N ALA A 140 -17.08 -16.93 0.98
CA ALA A 140 -16.19 -16.14 1.81
C ALA A 140 -16.14 -14.71 1.26
N GLN A 141 -16.40 -13.73 2.11
CA GLN A 141 -16.41 -12.31 1.78
C GLN A 141 -15.46 -11.55 2.70
N TRP A 142 -14.48 -10.87 2.11
CA TRP A 142 -13.56 -9.97 2.80
C TRP A 142 -14.11 -8.55 2.87
N SER A 143 -13.65 -7.79 3.87
CA SER A 143 -13.97 -6.38 4.03
C SER A 143 -13.27 -5.44 3.05
N GLU A 144 -12.27 -5.95 2.32
CA GLU A 144 -11.44 -5.25 1.33
C GLU A 144 -10.73 -6.29 0.43
N PRO A 145 -10.12 -5.88 -0.70
CA PRO A 145 -9.39 -6.78 -1.59
C PRO A 145 -8.25 -7.51 -0.88
N VAL A 146 -8.13 -8.82 -1.08
CA VAL A 146 -7.02 -9.62 -0.53
C VAL A 146 -6.16 -10.23 -1.64
N VAL A 147 -4.84 -10.19 -1.47
CA VAL A 147 -3.90 -10.84 -2.39
C VAL A 147 -3.42 -12.17 -1.81
N GLY A 148 -3.39 -13.20 -2.67
CA GLY A 148 -2.79 -14.49 -2.34
C GLY A 148 -3.71 -15.48 -1.65
N PHE A 149 -5.01 -15.18 -1.53
CA PHE A 149 -6.01 -16.15 -1.11
C PHE A 149 -6.42 -17.04 -2.30
N GLY A 150 -6.27 -18.35 -2.15
CA GLY A 150 -6.51 -19.35 -3.19
C GLY A 150 -7.05 -20.66 -2.62
N SER A 151 -7.26 -21.64 -3.51
CA SER A 151 -7.92 -22.92 -3.16
C SER A 151 -7.18 -23.78 -2.14
N GLY A 152 -5.92 -23.47 -1.82
CA GLY A 152 -5.13 -24.16 -0.81
C GLY A 152 -5.22 -23.56 0.60
N ASP A 153 -5.78 -22.37 0.76
CA ASP A 153 -5.84 -21.67 2.05
C ASP A 153 -6.98 -22.15 2.96
N PRO A 154 -8.20 -22.48 2.45
CA PRO A 154 -9.25 -23.00 3.31
C PRO A 154 -8.86 -24.36 3.91
N SER A 155 -8.99 -24.47 5.24
CA SER A 155 -8.88 -25.74 5.95
C SER A 155 -10.27 -26.27 6.27
N VAL A 156 -10.55 -27.51 5.87
CA VAL A 156 -11.82 -28.19 6.11
C VAL A 156 -11.56 -29.43 6.97
N VAL A 157 -12.33 -29.59 8.05
CA VAL A 157 -12.30 -30.80 8.89
C VAL A 157 -13.43 -31.73 8.46
N GLY A 158 -13.11 -32.99 8.16
CA GLY A 158 -14.11 -34.00 7.79
C GLY A 158 -14.69 -33.80 6.38
N GLY A 159 -13.90 -33.24 5.47
CA GLY A 159 -14.25 -33.00 4.08
C GLY A 159 -13.12 -32.29 3.32
N GLY A 160 -13.42 -31.75 2.14
CA GLY A 160 -12.48 -30.97 1.34
C GLY A 160 -13.15 -29.95 0.42
N VAL A 161 -12.38 -28.95 0.01
CA VAL A 161 -12.79 -27.98 -1.02
C VAL A 161 -12.73 -28.65 -2.40
N THR A 162 -13.86 -28.73 -3.08
CA THR A 162 -13.99 -29.38 -4.41
C THR A 162 -14.24 -28.40 -5.55
N ALA A 163 -14.62 -27.16 -5.24
CA ALA A 163 -14.65 -26.04 -6.18
C ALA A 163 -14.22 -24.77 -5.44
N PHE A 164 -13.51 -23.89 -6.16
CA PHE A 164 -13.04 -22.60 -5.65
C PHE A 164 -13.01 -21.61 -6.81
N ALA A 165 -13.61 -20.43 -6.63
CA ALA A 165 -13.58 -19.37 -7.62
C ALA A 165 -13.71 -18.01 -6.92
N GLU A 166 -13.00 -17.00 -7.43
CA GLU A 166 -13.28 -15.60 -7.11
C GLU A 166 -14.67 -15.22 -7.65
N ASP A 167 -15.36 -14.36 -6.90
CA ASP A 167 -16.55 -13.68 -7.39
C ASP A 167 -16.12 -12.79 -8.56
N GLY A 168 -16.70 -13.01 -9.74
CA GLY A 168 -16.37 -12.23 -10.93
C GLY A 168 -16.48 -10.72 -10.64
N GLY A 169 -15.41 -9.97 -10.90
CA GLY A 169 -15.34 -8.54 -10.56
C GLY A 169 -13.92 -7.99 -10.46
N GLY A 170 -12.92 -8.85 -10.24
CA GLY A 170 -11.51 -8.47 -10.19
C GLY A 170 -11.14 -7.64 -8.95
N THR A 171 -11.99 -7.67 -7.91
CA THR A 171 -11.77 -6.96 -6.65
C THR A 171 -11.14 -7.84 -5.57
N ASP A 172 -10.92 -9.13 -5.82
CA ASP A 172 -10.38 -10.11 -4.86
C ASP A 172 -11.02 -10.04 -3.45
N GLU A 173 -12.30 -9.63 -3.39
CA GLU A 173 -13.05 -9.40 -2.15
C GLU A 173 -13.98 -10.57 -1.79
N GLY A 174 -14.30 -11.45 -2.73
CA GLY A 174 -15.31 -12.49 -2.57
C GLY A 174 -14.94 -13.78 -3.28
N PHE A 175 -15.19 -14.92 -2.64
CA PHE A 175 -14.79 -16.24 -3.14
C PHE A 175 -15.86 -17.29 -2.85
N GLN A 176 -16.31 -17.98 -3.89
CA GLN A 176 -17.20 -19.13 -3.80
C GLN A 176 -16.40 -20.42 -3.65
N MET A 177 -16.83 -21.29 -2.74
CA MET A 177 -16.27 -22.63 -2.58
C MET A 177 -17.33 -23.69 -2.32
N SER A 178 -17.05 -24.91 -2.76
CA SER A 178 -17.88 -26.09 -2.51
C SER A 178 -17.17 -27.02 -1.56
N ILE A 179 -17.81 -27.37 -0.44
CA ILE A 179 -17.27 -28.31 0.55
C ILE A 179 -17.97 -29.65 0.40
N THR A 180 -17.19 -30.71 0.15
CA THR A 180 -17.70 -32.08 0.12
C THR A 180 -17.21 -32.81 1.38
N PRO A 181 -18.10 -33.40 2.19
CA PRO A 181 -17.73 -34.26 3.33
C PRO A 181 -16.90 -35.48 2.93
#